data_AF-A0A3N0Z4H3-F1
#
_entry.id   AF-A0A3N0Z4H3-F1
#
_cell.length_a   1.000
_cell.length_b   1.000
_cell.length_c   1.000
_cell.angle_alpha   90.00
_cell.angle_beta   90.00
_cell.angle_gamma   90.00
#
_symmetry.space_group_name_H-M   'P 1'
#
loop_
_entity.id
_entity.type
_entity.pdbx_description
1 polymer ?
#
loop_
_entity_poly.entity_id
_entity_poly.type
_entity_poly.pdbx_seq_one_letter_code
_entity_poly.pdbx_strand_id
1 'polypeptide(L)'
;MASSTDQMQVMYLNAANNNHASTAYHFFSEATQTFGLPSRVRGDQGVENVQIARFMFSSRCTDRGSFISGKSVHNPRIERLWRDVRIMVTNKYSDMLHSLEAEGLLDISVVEDIFSVHYTFLPRLQADLDTFSEAWNHHPLSSEGNRSPEQLWQIGMMIIRS
;
A
#
# COMPACT_ATOMS: atom_id res chain seq x y z
N MET A 1 -26.04 -16.73 2.53
CA MET A 1 -25.18 -16.13 3.56
C MET A 1 -23.84 -15.78 2.91
N ALA A 2 -23.75 -14.57 2.36
CA ALA A 2 -22.48 -14.04 1.86
C ALA A 2 -21.75 -13.39 3.04
N SER A 3 -20.48 -13.75 3.21
CA SER A 3 -19.60 -13.22 4.24
C SER A 3 -19.48 -11.70 4.13
N SER A 4 -20.04 -10.97 5.08
CA SER A 4 -19.73 -9.55 5.33
C SER A 4 -18.26 -9.47 5.76
N THR A 5 -17.39 -9.03 4.85
CA THR A 5 -15.97 -8.83 5.15
C THR A 5 -15.42 -7.70 4.30
N ASP A 6 -15.86 -6.49 4.65
CA ASP A 6 -15.24 -5.17 4.50
C ASP A 6 -13.96 -5.08 3.65
N GLN A 7 -14.07 -4.45 2.49
CA GLN A 7 -12.91 -3.88 1.81
C GLN A 7 -12.36 -2.69 2.61
N MET A 8 -11.03 -2.69 2.78
CA MET A 8 -10.28 -1.71 3.56
C MET A 8 -10.04 -0.45 2.72
N GLN A 9 -10.20 0.75 3.29
CA GLN A 9 -9.74 1.98 2.64
C GLN A 9 -8.22 1.98 2.49
N VAL A 10 -7.75 2.37 1.31
CA VAL A 10 -6.33 2.58 1.01
C VAL A 10 -5.95 3.99 1.47
N MET A 11 -5.04 4.08 2.44
CA MET A 11 -4.54 5.37 2.96
C MET A 11 -3.35 5.89 2.15
N TYR A 12 -2.52 4.98 1.62
CA TYR A 12 -1.43 5.29 0.72
C TYR A 12 -1.05 4.03 -0.06
N LEU A 13 -0.55 4.23 -1.29
CA LEU A 13 -0.06 3.17 -2.17
C LEU A 13 0.97 3.79 -3.13
N ASN A 14 2.25 3.62 -2.83
CA ASN A 14 3.33 4.31 -3.54
C ASN A 14 4.35 3.33 -4.11
N ALA A 15 4.84 3.65 -5.29
CA ALA A 15 5.95 2.96 -5.93
C ALA A 15 7.28 3.64 -5.57
N ALA A 16 8.31 2.83 -5.36
CA ALA A 16 9.67 3.28 -5.13
C ALA A 16 10.66 2.40 -5.89
N ASN A 17 11.83 2.95 -6.19
CA ASN A 17 12.94 2.22 -6.82
C ASN A 17 13.90 1.54 -5.82
N ASN A 18 13.57 1.56 -4.53
CA ASN A 18 14.38 0.99 -3.46
C ASN A 18 13.48 0.47 -2.34
N ASN A 19 14.05 -0.37 -1.47
CA ASN A 19 13.37 -0.90 -0.29
C ASN A 19 13.94 -0.32 1.02
N HIS A 20 14.36 0.94 1.02
CA HIS A 20 14.94 1.55 2.21
C HIS A 20 13.87 1.87 3.25
N ALA A 21 14.20 1.67 4.53
CA ALA A 21 13.28 1.96 5.64
C ALA A 21 12.89 3.45 5.71
N SER A 22 13.75 4.36 5.24
CA SER A 22 13.45 5.79 5.14
C SER A 22 12.36 6.08 4.12
N THR A 23 12.34 5.36 3.00
CA THR A 23 11.36 5.53 1.94
C THR A 23 9.99 5.04 2.41
N ALA A 24 9.93 3.85 3.00
CA ALA A 24 8.70 3.32 3.59
C ALA A 24 8.16 4.24 4.70
N TYR A 25 9.04 4.77 5.56
CA TYR A 25 8.67 5.73 6.60
C TYR A 25 8.17 7.06 6.03
N HIS A 26 8.75 7.56 4.94
CA HIS A 26 8.29 8.80 4.29
C HIS A 26 6.82 8.68 3.87
N PHE A 27 6.48 7.63 3.10
CA PHE A 27 5.09 7.39 2.67
C PHE A 27 4.14 7.23 3.86
N PHE A 28 4.56 6.49 4.89
CA PHE A 28 3.78 6.33 6.10
C PHE A 28 3.54 7.68 6.81
N SER A 29 4.60 8.48 6.98
CA SER A 29 4.53 9.79 7.63
C SER A 29 3.56 10.73 6.90
N GLU A 30 3.66 10.83 5.58
CA GLU A 30 2.75 11.63 4.76
C GLU A 30 1.29 11.19 4.96
N ALA A 31 1.03 9.88 4.91
CA ALA A 31 -0.30 9.34 5.16
C ALA A 31 -0.82 9.70 6.56
N THR A 32 0.05 9.66 7.59
CA THR A 32 -0.36 10.03 8.95
C THR A 32 -0.64 11.53 9.12
N GLN A 33 -0.02 12.39 8.31
CA GLN A 33 -0.32 13.83 8.31
C GLN A 33 -1.70 14.10 7.71
N THR A 34 -2.10 13.33 6.70
CA THR A 34 -3.41 13.46 6.03
C THR A 34 -4.54 12.80 6.83
N PHE A 35 -4.36 11.56 7.28
CA PHE A 35 -5.43 10.73 7.87
C PHE A 35 -5.35 10.62 9.39
N GLY A 36 -4.29 11.16 10.00
CA GLY A 36 -4.00 11.02 11.42
C GLY A 36 -3.18 9.77 11.75
N LEU A 37 -2.52 9.81 12.91
CA LEU A 37 -1.68 8.72 13.39
C LEU A 37 -2.53 7.51 13.83
N PRO A 38 -2.33 6.30 13.29
CA PRO A 38 -3.05 5.12 13.75
C PRO A 38 -2.76 4.78 15.23
N SER A 39 -3.67 4.02 15.84
CA SER A 39 -3.47 3.49 17.20
C SER A 39 -2.49 2.32 17.22
N ARG A 40 -2.53 1.47 16.17
CA ARG A 40 -1.66 0.31 15.96
C ARG A 40 -1.36 0.15 14.48
N VAL A 41 -0.16 -0.30 14.14
CA VAL A 41 0.25 -0.69 12.79
C VAL A 41 0.59 -2.17 12.79
N ARG A 42 0.21 -2.88 11.74
CA ARG A 42 0.62 -4.27 11.53
C ARG A 42 1.51 -4.33 10.29
N GLY A 43 2.66 -4.96 10.41
CA GLY A 43 3.59 -5.21 9.32
C GLY A 43 4.25 -6.57 9.45
N ASP A 44 5.00 -6.96 8.43
CA ASP A 44 5.84 -8.15 8.49
C ASP A 44 7.12 -7.91 9.30
N GLN A 45 8.03 -8.89 9.29
CA GLN A 45 9.35 -8.80 9.93
C GLN A 45 10.42 -8.30 8.96
N GLY A 46 10.11 -7.25 8.20
CA GLY A 46 11.03 -6.62 7.24
C GLY A 46 11.91 -5.52 7.84
N VAL A 47 13.12 -5.37 7.32
CA VAL A 47 14.05 -4.29 7.71
C VAL A 47 13.56 -2.92 7.22
N GLU A 48 12.76 -2.90 6.15
CA GLU A 48 12.10 -1.72 5.61
C GLU A 48 11.06 -1.13 6.58
N ASN A 49 10.48 -1.94 7.45
CA ASN A 49 9.44 -1.50 8.39
C ASN A 49 10.00 -1.00 9.74
N VAL A 50 11.33 -1.08 9.94
CA VAL A 50 11.98 -0.74 11.22
C VAL A 50 11.75 0.71 11.62
N GLN A 51 11.79 1.65 10.67
CA GLN A 51 11.57 3.07 10.98
C GLN A 51 10.12 3.35 11.37
N ILE A 52 9.15 2.72 10.69
CA ILE A 52 7.72 2.81 11.05
C ILE A 52 7.49 2.25 12.46
N ALA A 53 8.07 1.09 12.78
CA ALA A 53 7.95 0.49 14.10
C ALA A 53 8.51 1.40 15.20
N ARG A 54 9.73 1.95 15.00
CA ARG A 54 10.35 2.90 15.94
C ARG A 54 9.51 4.15 16.15
N PHE A 55 8.97 4.71 15.08
CA PHE A 55 8.09 5.87 15.16
C PHE A 55 6.80 5.55 15.93
N MET A 56 6.16 4.41 15.65
CA MET A 56 4.95 3.99 16.36
C MET A 56 5.20 3.74 17.86
N PHE A 57 6.34 3.16 18.22
CA PHE A 57 6.72 2.99 19.63
C PHE A 57 6.94 4.33 20.35
N SER A 58 7.54 5.30 19.66
CA SER A 58 7.79 6.63 20.21
C SER A 58 6.49 7.44 20.37
N SER A 59 5.58 7.34 19.39
CA SER A 59 4.36 8.14 19.34
C SER A 59 3.16 7.52 20.09
N ARG A 60 3.13 6.19 20.27
CA ARG A 60 2.01 5.44 20.87
C ARG A 60 2.42 4.50 22.04
N CYS A 61 3.67 4.57 22.52
CA CYS A 61 4.25 3.71 23.56
C CYS A 61 4.56 2.26 23.14
N THR A 62 5.49 1.61 23.84
CA THR A 62 6.05 0.28 23.51
C THR A 62 5.23 -0.91 24.02
N ASP A 63 4.41 -0.74 25.05
CA ASP A 63 3.84 -1.81 25.87
C ASP A 63 2.40 -2.24 25.51
N ARG A 64 1.78 -1.58 24.51
CA ARG A 64 0.38 -1.82 24.12
C ARG A 64 0.19 -2.47 22.73
N GLY A 65 1.28 -2.92 22.12
CA GLY A 65 1.29 -3.46 20.77
C GLY A 65 1.07 -2.40 19.69
N SER A 66 1.75 -1.26 19.78
CA SER A 66 1.67 -0.14 18.82
C SER A 66 2.16 -0.51 17.43
N PHE A 67 3.11 -1.44 17.34
CA PHE A 67 3.47 -2.13 16.11
C PHE A 67 3.38 -3.64 16.34
N ILE A 68 2.62 -4.32 15.48
CA ILE A 68 2.41 -5.77 15.54
C ILE A 68 3.16 -6.38 14.37
N SER A 69 4.22 -7.11 14.66
CA SER A 69 4.96 -7.86 13.64
C SER A 69 4.47 -9.30 13.58
N GLY A 70 4.23 -9.82 12.38
CA GLY A 70 3.81 -11.21 12.18
C GLY A 70 3.74 -11.60 10.71
N LYS A 71 3.56 -12.90 10.43
CA LYS A 71 3.46 -13.39 9.05
C LYS A 71 2.26 -12.77 8.34
N SER A 72 2.46 -12.33 7.08
CA SER A 72 1.43 -11.72 6.23
C SER A 72 0.14 -12.55 6.12
N VAL A 73 0.23 -13.89 6.19
CA VAL A 73 -0.89 -14.84 6.10
C VAL A 73 -2.02 -14.64 7.11
N HIS A 74 -1.80 -13.82 8.14
CA HIS A 74 -2.82 -13.47 9.13
C HIS A 74 -3.57 -12.17 8.80
N ASN A 75 -3.31 -11.56 7.63
CA ASN A 75 -3.97 -10.35 7.16
C ASN A 75 -4.68 -10.60 5.82
N PRO A 76 -5.79 -11.36 5.80
CA PRO A 76 -6.49 -11.72 4.57
C PRO A 76 -6.98 -10.50 3.77
N ARG A 77 -7.24 -9.37 4.46
CA ARG A 77 -7.70 -8.12 3.82
C ARG A 77 -6.58 -7.47 3.00
N ILE A 78 -5.36 -7.35 3.56
CA ILE A 78 -4.23 -6.78 2.81
C ILE A 78 -3.83 -7.70 1.65
N GLU A 79 -3.90 -9.01 1.84
CA GLU A 79 -3.59 -9.98 0.77
C GLU A 79 -4.59 -9.91 -0.38
N ARG A 80 -5.87 -9.66 -0.10
CA ARG A 80 -6.88 -9.41 -1.13
C ARG A 80 -6.58 -8.14 -1.91
N LEU A 81 -6.28 -7.04 -1.22
CA LEU A 81 -5.88 -5.78 -1.86
C LEU A 81 -4.67 -5.99 -2.77
N TRP A 82 -3.60 -6.62 -2.26
CA TRP A 82 -2.39 -6.88 -3.05
C TRP A 82 -2.64 -7.77 -4.26
N ARG A 83 -3.56 -8.74 -4.17
CA ARG A 83 -3.97 -9.54 -5.33
C ARG A 83 -4.61 -8.67 -6.42
N ASP A 84 -5.46 -7.74 -6.04
CA ASP A 84 -6.15 -6.87 -6.99
C ASP A 84 -5.21 -5.81 -7.57
N VAL A 85 -4.31 -5.23 -6.77
CA VAL A 85 -3.20 -4.38 -7.25
C VAL A 85 -2.34 -5.14 -8.26
N ARG A 86 -2.03 -6.41 -7.98
CA ARG A 86 -1.23 -7.24 -8.89
C ARG A 86 -1.92 -7.44 -10.23
N ILE A 87 -3.19 -7.85 -10.19
CA ILE A 87 -3.97 -8.14 -11.40
C ILE A 87 -4.22 -6.88 -12.23
N MET A 88 -4.61 -5.79 -11.58
CA MET A 88 -5.09 -4.58 -12.26
C MET A 88 -3.97 -3.62 -12.65
N VAL A 89 -2.88 -3.60 -11.88
CA VAL A 89 -1.81 -2.62 -12.04
C VAL A 89 -0.48 -3.27 -12.42
N THR A 90 0.08 -4.15 -11.57
CA THR A 90 1.51 -4.49 -11.70
C THR A 90 1.81 -5.53 -12.79
N ASN A 91 0.88 -6.44 -13.11
CA ASN A 91 1.12 -7.52 -14.08
C ASN A 91 1.54 -6.97 -15.45
N LYS A 92 0.85 -5.94 -15.98
CA LYS A 92 1.20 -5.37 -17.29
C LYS A 92 2.61 -4.79 -17.36
N TYR A 93 3.12 -4.24 -16.24
CA TYR A 93 4.49 -3.74 -16.17
C TYR A 93 5.49 -4.90 -16.10
N SER A 94 5.18 -5.93 -15.30
CA SER A 94 5.98 -7.14 -15.23
C SER A 94 6.11 -7.81 -16.60
N ASP A 95 5.00 -7.98 -17.31
CA ASP A 95 4.95 -8.58 -18.63
C ASP A 95 5.78 -7.77 -19.64
N MET A 96 5.62 -6.44 -19.63
CA MET A 96 6.37 -5.55 -20.52
C MET A 96 7.89 -5.58 -20.25
N LEU A 97 8.30 -5.55 -18.97
CA LEU A 97 9.72 -5.60 -18.61
C LEU A 97 10.34 -6.96 -18.96
N HIS A 98 9.64 -8.06 -18.74
CA HIS A 98 10.10 -9.38 -19.16
C HIS A 98 10.18 -9.52 -20.68
N SER A 99 9.26 -8.93 -21.44
CA SER A 99 9.37 -8.89 -22.90
C SER A 99 10.61 -8.11 -23.36
N LEU A 100 10.87 -6.94 -22.76
CA LEU A 100 12.07 -6.16 -23.09
C LEU A 100 13.36 -6.93 -22.78
N GLU A 101 13.40 -7.64 -21.66
CA GLU A 101 14.54 -8.50 -21.30
C GLU A 101 14.72 -9.66 -22.30
N ALA A 102 13.63 -10.34 -22.67
CA ALA A 102 13.65 -11.46 -23.60
C ALA A 102 14.07 -11.05 -25.03
N GLU A 103 13.75 -9.82 -25.44
CA GLU A 103 14.15 -9.23 -26.72
C GLU A 103 15.57 -8.64 -26.71
N GLY A 104 16.25 -8.64 -25.55
CA GLY A 104 17.58 -8.04 -25.39
C GLY A 104 17.58 -6.50 -25.41
N LEU A 105 16.44 -5.88 -25.14
CA LEU A 105 16.26 -4.43 -25.05
C LEU A 105 16.41 -3.88 -23.63
N LEU A 106 16.50 -4.77 -22.64
CA LEU A 106 16.73 -4.46 -21.23
C LEU A 106 17.75 -5.42 -20.65
N ASP A 107 18.89 -4.89 -20.20
CA ASP A 107 19.89 -5.62 -19.43
C ASP A 107 19.91 -5.11 -17.97
N ILE A 108 19.45 -5.94 -17.04
CA ILE A 108 19.41 -5.62 -15.60
C ILE A 108 20.80 -5.52 -14.95
N SER A 109 21.87 -5.89 -15.66
CA SER A 109 23.24 -5.67 -15.20
C SER A 109 23.78 -4.28 -15.60
N VAL A 110 23.09 -3.58 -16.50
CA VAL A 110 23.44 -2.24 -17.00
C VAL A 110 22.68 -1.17 -16.22
N VAL A 111 23.41 -0.23 -15.61
CA VAL A 111 22.83 0.79 -14.74
C VAL A 111 22.00 1.81 -15.52
N GLU A 112 22.39 2.11 -16.76
CA GLU A 112 21.69 3.01 -17.67
C GLU A 112 20.31 2.45 -18.06
N ASP A 113 20.21 1.13 -18.24
CA ASP A 113 18.97 0.44 -18.55
C ASP A 113 18.02 0.47 -17.35
N ILE A 114 18.53 0.15 -16.15
CA ILE A 114 17.76 0.28 -14.89
C ILE A 114 17.28 1.71 -14.70
N PHE A 115 18.15 2.71 -14.92
CA PHE A 115 17.78 4.12 -14.83
C PHE A 115 16.67 4.47 -15.82
N SER A 116 16.79 4.03 -17.07
CA SER A 116 15.80 4.27 -18.12
C SER A 116 14.45 3.63 -17.78
N VAL A 117 14.47 2.42 -17.21
CA VAL A 117 13.27 1.74 -16.70
C VAL A 117 12.63 2.55 -15.58
N HIS A 118 13.38 2.95 -14.56
CA HIS A 118 12.84 3.75 -13.47
C HIS A 118 12.29 5.08 -13.96
N TYR A 119 13.02 5.80 -14.81
CA TYR A 119 12.60 7.09 -15.36
C TYR A 119 11.30 6.97 -16.17
N THR A 120 11.16 5.90 -16.96
CA THR A 120 10.02 5.73 -17.87
C THR A 120 8.79 5.13 -17.16
N PHE A 121 9.00 4.08 -16.36
CA PHE A 121 7.90 3.26 -15.84
C PHE A 121 7.47 3.64 -14.42
N LEU A 122 8.38 4.13 -13.57
CA LEU A 122 8.03 4.48 -12.19
C LEU A 122 6.92 5.56 -12.09
N PRO A 123 6.97 6.70 -12.82
CA PRO A 123 5.89 7.69 -12.77
C PRO A 123 4.56 7.15 -13.34
N ARG A 124 4.62 6.28 -14.35
CA ARG A 124 3.43 5.64 -14.93
C ARG A 124 2.80 4.67 -13.95
N LEU A 125 3.63 3.84 -13.32
CA LEU A 125 3.20 2.89 -12.29
C LEU A 125 2.54 3.64 -11.13
N GLN A 126 3.14 4.75 -10.66
CA GLN A 126 2.54 5.57 -9.62
C GLN A 126 1.17 6.11 -10.04
N ALA A 127 1.03 6.67 -11.25
CA ALA A 127 -0.26 7.19 -11.73
C ALA A 127 -1.35 6.10 -11.80
N ASP A 128 -0.99 4.88 -12.17
CA ASP A 128 -1.93 3.76 -12.16
C ASP A 128 -2.28 3.29 -10.74
N LEU A 129 -1.33 3.31 -9.80
CA LEU A 129 -1.60 3.04 -8.38
C LEU A 129 -2.51 4.10 -7.76
N ASP A 130 -2.35 5.37 -8.13
CA ASP A 130 -3.20 6.48 -7.70
C ASP A 130 -4.63 6.27 -8.23
N THR A 131 -4.76 5.97 -9.53
CA THR A 131 -6.05 5.67 -10.16
C THR A 131 -6.73 4.46 -9.53
N PHE A 132 -5.96 3.40 -9.24
CA PHE A 132 -6.47 2.22 -8.54
C PHE A 132 -6.96 2.57 -7.14
N SER A 133 -6.18 3.35 -6.37
CA SER A 133 -6.53 3.73 -5.00
C SER A 133 -7.80 4.58 -4.96
N GLU A 134 -7.94 5.50 -5.92
CA GLU A 134 -9.13 6.33 -6.08
C GLU A 134 -10.38 5.48 -6.38
N ALA A 135 -10.30 4.62 -7.39
CA ALA A 135 -11.39 3.70 -7.73
C ALA A 135 -11.72 2.76 -6.56
N TRP A 136 -10.71 2.26 -5.87
CA TRP A 136 -10.87 1.40 -4.71
C TRP A 136 -11.52 2.11 -3.53
N ASN A 137 -11.21 3.37 -3.27
CA ASN A 137 -11.80 4.07 -2.13
C ASN A 137 -13.24 4.55 -2.37
N HIS A 138 -13.64 4.70 -3.65
CA HIS A 138 -14.94 5.23 -4.04
C HIS A 138 -15.93 4.19 -4.55
N HIS A 139 -15.51 2.94 -4.85
CA HIS A 139 -16.46 1.94 -5.32
C HIS A 139 -17.46 1.53 -4.21
N PRO A 140 -18.76 1.42 -4.54
CA PRO A 140 -19.78 1.04 -3.57
C PRO A 140 -19.68 -0.44 -3.20
N LEU A 141 -19.76 -0.72 -1.90
CA LEU A 141 -19.79 -2.09 -1.36
C LEU A 141 -21.22 -2.55 -1.18
N SER A 142 -21.65 -3.53 -1.96
CA SER A 142 -23.01 -4.07 -1.89
C SER A 142 -23.35 -4.69 -0.52
N SER A 143 -22.35 -5.19 0.21
CA SER A 143 -22.53 -5.70 1.58
C SER A 143 -22.72 -4.61 2.64
N GLU A 144 -22.25 -3.39 2.38
CA GLU A 144 -22.24 -2.27 3.35
C GLU A 144 -23.32 -1.22 3.04
N GLY A 145 -24.40 -1.66 2.41
CA GLY A 145 -25.50 -0.78 1.99
C GLY A 145 -25.11 0.18 0.88
N ASN A 146 -24.25 -0.27 -0.06
CA ASN A 146 -23.69 0.51 -1.17
C ASN A 146 -22.83 1.70 -0.74
N ARG A 147 -22.31 1.69 0.49
CA ARG A 147 -21.33 2.69 0.93
C ARG A 147 -19.95 2.35 0.39
N SER A 148 -19.17 3.38 0.04
CA SER A 148 -17.78 3.20 -0.34
C SER A 148 -16.86 3.06 0.90
N PRO A 149 -15.66 2.50 0.76
CA PRO A 149 -14.68 2.48 1.85
C PRO A 149 -14.43 3.86 2.47
N GLU A 150 -14.36 4.91 1.65
CA GLU A 150 -14.20 6.28 2.16
C GLU A 150 -15.40 6.74 3.00
N GLN A 151 -16.62 6.50 2.53
CA GLN A 151 -17.82 6.88 3.30
C GLN A 151 -17.87 6.17 4.65
N LEU A 152 -17.49 4.88 4.70
CA LEU A 152 -17.41 4.13 5.95
C LEU A 152 -16.36 4.71 6.91
N TRP A 153 -15.22 5.15 6.39
CA TRP A 153 -14.19 5.80 7.20
C TRP A 153 -14.63 7.17 7.72
N GLN A 154 -15.24 8.01 6.88
CA GLN A 154 -15.77 9.31 7.29
C GLN A 154 -16.82 9.14 8.42
N ILE A 155 -17.71 8.15 8.30
CA ILE A 155 -18.68 7.79 9.35
C ILE A 155 -17.96 7.39 10.63
N GLY A 156 -16.95 6.52 10.55
CA GLY A 156 -16.16 6.11 11.71
C GLY A 156 -15.46 7.29 12.40
N MET A 157 -14.92 8.24 11.63
CA MET A 157 -14.28 9.45 12.16
C MET A 157 -15.27 10.38 12.86
N MET A 158 -16.50 10.49 12.37
CA MET A 158 -17.54 11.29 13.03
C MET A 158 -17.93 10.71 14.38
N ILE A 159 -18.06 9.38 14.49
CA ILE A 159 -18.43 8.69 15.75
C ILE A 159 -17.32 8.82 16.80
N ILE A 160 -16.05 8.79 16.41
CA ILE A 160 -14.93 8.90 17.36
C ILE A 160 -14.77 10.34 17.90
N ARG A 161 -15.27 11.35 17.17
CA ARG A 161 -15.15 12.77 17.52
C ARG A 161 -16.37 13.34 18.26
N SER A 162 -17.44 12.57 18.43
CA SER A 162 -18.65 12.92 19.20
C SER A 162 -18.55 12.45 20.65
#